data_AF-A0A150P322-F1
#
_entry.id   AF-A0A150P322-F1
#
_cell.length_a   1.000
_cell.length_b   1.000
_cell.length_c   1.000
_cell.angle_alpha   90.00
_cell.angle_beta   90.00
_cell.angle_gamma   90.00
#
_symmetry.space_group_name_H-M   'P 1'
#
loop_
_entity.id
_entity.type
_entity.pdbx_description
1 polymer ?
#
loop_
_entity_poly.entity_id
_entity_poly.type
_entity_poly.pdbx_seq_one_letter_code
_entity_poly.pdbx_strand_id
1 'polypeptide(L)'
;MIVQPKRREFLESLSARALATLDLGPRDERASLSLDELRRHLAGARLPAWDVLFELHAQLAGIGSRRAPGQADLWLFPGADHPAMRAPPLRAPSGAILAVPVGLASLGGRTFPLLGDERGALMHASGAPVAESARGLIEVLALLADREPIEAHRIRAAFRPRLGARLAEALAALPAVEASDASHTYWVYPRGVIADGHPLRDDLAGETFVWTSSLADVARCIETARGAASEEAGVDLAGLEMLEDARPPEEAPRPLSPEERRARGAIRTLSEEPGQAGYVYVKRSGGDVEIEVLREHAGRVLKAEQLYNDGRMVLDYANPLEALRTYVSDRTLAYYATIDLRWSADDTCSPGELAALFHAAGMELSEPIAAFERTCGGLTFAGLSWGIYSHVKRGFALRANEGSMATRLVHVGHATDSDSNYYLDREGTLYVDGREIGLPPSPVAASWSRYFERAFTAGRVSPSRPFSLETFERVGGALADAFHVPVLGPGTDRYASVWLREEIEIYEQVSDLFYAAGRPRTVVVTAQLADLVRALRGVLDAAPGATFSLRTPRPIEDRPMPSEPPALCAPLHDDARRRSRRELRVYGRPGAPSLWIGDPVRGR
;
A
#
# COMPACT_ATOMS: atom_id res chain seq x y z
N MET A 1 -13.18 42.95 17.62
CA MET A 1 -12.48 42.22 18.69
C MET A 1 -13.50 41.91 19.79
N ILE A 2 -14.28 40.86 19.60
CA ILE A 2 -15.23 40.35 20.60
C ILE A 2 -14.62 39.05 21.11
N VAL A 3 -13.90 39.12 22.23
CA VAL A 3 -13.50 37.90 22.95
C VAL A 3 -14.79 37.36 23.58
N GLN A 4 -15.36 36.34 22.95
CA GLN A 4 -16.58 35.71 23.44
C GLN A 4 -16.30 35.04 24.80
N PRO A 5 -17.06 35.35 25.88
CA PRO A 5 -16.88 34.79 27.22
C PRO A 5 -16.84 33.24 27.24
N LYS A 6 -17.57 32.59 26.32
CA LYS A 6 -17.72 31.13 26.24
C LYS A 6 -16.44 30.34 25.97
N ARG A 7 -15.46 30.91 25.25
CA ARG A 7 -14.21 30.17 24.93
C ARG A 7 -13.32 30.04 26.16
N ARG A 8 -13.23 31.10 26.97
CA ARG A 8 -12.42 31.10 28.18
C ARG A 8 -12.98 30.12 29.22
N GLU A 9 -14.29 30.16 29.46
CA GLU A 9 -14.98 29.23 30.35
C GLU A 9 -14.85 27.76 29.87
N PHE A 10 -14.95 27.54 28.55
CA PHE A 10 -14.72 26.21 27.96
C PHE A 10 -13.29 25.71 28.21
N LEU A 11 -12.27 26.54 27.95
CA LEU A 11 -10.87 26.17 28.20
C LEU A 11 -10.59 25.93 29.68
N GLU A 12 -11.14 26.77 30.57
CA GLU A 12 -11.02 26.59 32.03
C GLU A 12 -11.72 25.29 32.51
N SER A 13 -12.65 24.74 31.74
CA SER A 13 -13.33 23.46 32.04
C SER A 13 -12.55 22.20 31.63
N LEU A 14 -11.50 22.34 30.81
CA LEU A 14 -10.69 21.22 30.32
C LEU A 14 -9.67 20.76 31.36
N SER A 15 -9.35 19.46 31.33
CA SER A 15 -8.31 18.87 32.17
C SER A 15 -6.94 19.45 31.85
N ALA A 16 -6.03 19.40 32.83
CA ALA A 16 -4.64 19.83 32.63
C ALA A 16 -3.95 19.06 31.48
N ARG A 17 -4.33 17.80 31.27
CA ARG A 17 -3.85 16.99 30.13
C ARG A 17 -4.34 17.57 28.81
N ALA A 18 -5.64 17.80 28.67
CA ALA A 18 -6.20 18.40 27.46
C ALA A 18 -5.57 19.78 27.16
N LEU A 19 -5.41 20.61 28.19
CA LEU A 19 -4.75 21.91 28.05
C LEU A 19 -3.27 21.83 27.66
N ALA A 20 -2.55 20.78 28.08
CA ALA A 20 -1.16 20.57 27.71
C ALA A 20 -0.98 20.05 26.27
N THR A 21 -1.96 19.29 25.78
CA THR A 21 -1.96 18.73 24.41
C THR A 21 -2.41 19.75 23.35
N LEU A 22 -3.30 20.68 23.72
CA LEU A 22 -3.77 21.75 22.83
C LEU A 22 -2.77 22.92 22.75
N ASP A 23 -2.52 23.44 21.55
CA ASP A 23 -1.88 24.74 21.35
C ASP A 23 -2.87 25.80 20.93
N LEU A 24 -3.01 26.78 21.80
CA LEU A 24 -3.84 27.95 21.59
C LEU A 24 -3.05 29.02 20.84
N GLY A 25 -2.54 28.67 19.65
CA GLY A 25 -1.94 29.63 18.72
C GLY A 25 -2.91 30.77 18.37
N PRO A 26 -2.42 31.89 17.80
CA PRO A 26 -3.30 32.96 17.34
C PRO A 26 -4.26 32.41 16.27
N ARG A 27 -5.54 32.75 16.40
CA ARG A 27 -6.62 32.30 15.53
C ARG A 27 -6.35 32.73 14.09
N ASP A 28 -6.18 31.79 13.16
CA ASP A 28 -6.19 32.10 11.73
C ASP A 28 -7.64 32.10 11.21
N GLU A 29 -8.27 33.27 11.23
CA GLU A 29 -9.66 33.44 10.76
C GLU A 29 -9.82 33.24 9.24
N ARG A 30 -8.73 33.13 8.47
CA ARG A 30 -8.79 33.02 6.99
C ARG A 30 -8.98 31.60 6.47
N ALA A 31 -8.79 30.59 7.31
CA ALA A 31 -8.68 29.21 6.84
C ALA A 31 -9.83 28.29 7.32
N SER A 32 -10.74 28.81 8.15
CA SER A 32 -12.01 28.17 8.53
C SER A 32 -13.20 28.99 8.02
N LEU A 33 -14.32 28.34 7.66
CA LEU A 33 -15.55 29.04 7.28
C LEU A 33 -16.07 29.93 8.41
N SER A 34 -16.60 31.10 8.09
CA SER A 34 -17.36 31.90 9.06
C SER A 34 -18.65 31.16 9.47
N LEU A 35 -19.17 31.45 10.67
CA LEU A 35 -20.44 30.86 11.14
C LEU A 35 -21.60 31.07 10.14
N ASP A 36 -21.63 32.21 9.47
CA ASP A 36 -22.66 32.54 8.49
C ASP A 36 -22.45 31.83 7.15
N GLU A 37 -21.21 31.56 6.75
CA GLU A 37 -20.92 30.68 5.60
C GLU A 37 -21.26 29.23 5.91
N LEU A 38 -20.91 28.75 7.11
CA LEU A 38 -21.24 27.40 7.56
C LEU A 38 -22.76 27.19 7.62
N ARG A 39 -23.50 28.17 8.17
CA ARG A 39 -24.98 28.18 8.16
C ARG A 39 -25.54 28.11 6.76
N ARG A 40 -25.01 28.92 5.83
CA ARG A 40 -25.46 28.92 4.42
C ARG A 40 -25.17 27.59 3.73
N HIS A 41 -23.98 27.03 3.96
CA HIS A 41 -23.55 25.78 3.32
C HIS A 41 -24.40 24.59 3.77
N LEU A 42 -24.78 24.58 5.04
CA LEU A 42 -25.53 23.49 5.64
C LEU A 42 -27.06 23.75 5.64
N ALA A 43 -27.56 24.92 5.20
CA ALA A 43 -28.97 25.34 5.29
C ALA A 43 -30.00 24.36 4.66
N GLY A 44 -29.55 23.42 3.82
CA GLY A 44 -30.38 22.35 3.24
C GLY A 44 -30.39 21.02 4.02
N ALA A 45 -29.50 20.85 4.99
CA ALA A 45 -29.39 19.68 5.85
C ALA A 45 -30.28 19.88 7.09
N ARG A 46 -31.52 19.41 7.06
CA ARG A 46 -32.46 19.49 8.20
C ARG A 46 -32.02 18.56 9.35
N LEU A 47 -30.93 18.89 10.04
CA LEU A 47 -30.41 18.17 11.21
C LEU A 47 -30.94 18.81 12.52
N PRO A 48 -31.06 18.11 13.66
CA PRO A 48 -31.66 18.65 14.89
C PRO A 48 -30.67 19.20 15.91
N ALA A 49 -29.35 19.07 15.71
CA ALA A 49 -28.37 19.55 16.69
C ALA A 49 -27.30 20.49 16.08
N TRP A 50 -27.79 21.38 15.24
CA TRP A 50 -27.05 22.53 14.72
C TRP A 50 -26.40 23.37 15.79
N ASP A 51 -27.08 23.58 16.92
CA ASP A 51 -26.57 24.43 17.98
C ASP A 51 -25.29 23.88 18.59
N VAL A 52 -25.18 22.55 18.74
CA VAL A 52 -23.97 21.85 19.24
C VAL A 52 -22.82 21.97 18.22
N LEU A 53 -23.11 21.84 16.92
CA LEU A 53 -22.10 21.96 15.86
C LEU A 53 -21.59 23.39 15.70
N PHE A 54 -22.47 24.38 15.78
CA PHE A 54 -22.09 25.79 15.76
C PHE A 54 -21.36 26.21 17.02
N GLU A 55 -21.72 25.63 18.17
CA GLU A 55 -21.01 25.81 19.43
C GLU A 55 -19.60 25.20 19.37
N LEU A 56 -19.45 23.97 18.86
CA LEU A 56 -18.16 23.32 18.58
C LEU A 56 -17.29 24.17 17.65
N HIS A 57 -17.84 24.63 16.53
CA HIS A 57 -17.12 25.50 15.59
C HIS A 57 -16.71 26.84 16.24
N ALA A 58 -17.60 27.46 17.02
CA ALA A 58 -17.30 28.69 17.74
C ALA A 58 -16.23 28.50 18.83
N GLN A 59 -16.22 27.34 19.49
CA GLN A 59 -15.28 27.00 20.56
C GLN A 59 -13.90 26.57 20.04
N LEU A 60 -13.84 25.84 18.92
CA LEU A 60 -12.65 25.13 18.47
C LEU A 60 -12.02 25.65 17.17
N ALA A 61 -12.70 26.49 16.38
CA ALA A 61 -12.13 27.01 15.13
C ALA A 61 -10.80 27.77 15.38
N GLY A 62 -9.72 27.27 14.77
CA GLY A 62 -8.37 27.82 14.87
C GLY A 62 -7.57 27.40 16.11
N ILE A 63 -7.85 26.20 16.68
CA ILE A 63 -6.98 25.57 17.69
C ILE A 63 -6.00 24.62 17.00
N GLY A 64 -4.70 24.75 17.29
CA GLY A 64 -3.62 23.92 16.73
C GLY A 64 -2.86 23.18 17.83
N SER A 65 -1.65 22.67 17.55
CA SER A 65 -0.84 21.88 18.49
C SER A 65 0.58 22.38 18.68
N ARG A 66 1.18 22.11 19.85
CA ARG A 66 2.28 22.94 20.40
C ARG A 66 3.67 22.45 20.02
N ARG A 67 3.76 21.40 19.22
CA ARG A 67 5.03 20.72 18.90
C ARG A 67 5.23 20.61 17.40
N ALA A 68 6.40 21.12 17.00
CA ALA A 68 7.02 21.20 15.67
C ALA A 68 6.61 22.40 14.78
N PRO A 69 7.57 23.19 14.26
CA PRO A 69 7.31 24.18 13.22
C PRO A 69 6.97 23.45 11.91
N GLY A 70 5.76 23.66 11.39
CA GLY A 70 5.43 23.33 10.00
C GLY A 70 4.23 22.42 9.72
N GLN A 71 3.35 22.07 10.67
CA GLN A 71 2.19 21.21 10.32
C GLN A 71 0.86 21.48 11.07
N ALA A 72 -0.15 21.78 10.24
CA ALA A 72 -1.61 21.58 10.28
C ALA A 72 -2.43 21.94 11.55
N ASP A 73 -3.43 22.81 11.34
CA ASP A 73 -4.49 23.19 12.28
C ASP A 73 -5.60 22.14 12.40
N LEU A 74 -6.36 22.14 13.51
CA LEU A 74 -7.60 21.37 13.64
C LEU A 74 -8.71 22.04 12.81
N TRP A 75 -8.99 21.51 11.62
CA TRP A 75 -10.05 22.02 10.74
C TRP A 75 -11.37 21.28 10.97
N LEU A 76 -12.20 21.76 11.90
CA LEU A 76 -13.57 21.21 12.01
C LEU A 76 -14.36 21.35 10.70
N PHE A 77 -14.10 22.44 9.95
CA PHE A 77 -14.65 22.68 8.63
C PHE A 77 -13.59 23.40 7.78
N PRO A 78 -12.98 22.76 6.77
CA PRO A 78 -12.01 23.43 5.92
C PRO A 78 -12.70 24.50 5.06
N GLY A 79 -11.92 25.44 4.52
CA GLY A 79 -12.42 26.49 3.63
C GLY A 79 -13.22 25.94 2.44
N ALA A 80 -14.08 26.78 1.84
CA ALA A 80 -15.04 26.39 0.80
C ALA A 80 -14.41 25.66 -0.40
N ASP A 81 -13.13 25.89 -0.67
CA ASP A 81 -12.41 25.32 -1.81
C ASP A 81 -11.83 23.91 -1.56
N HIS A 82 -11.92 23.37 -0.33
CA HIS A 82 -11.36 22.08 0.05
C HIS A 82 -12.18 20.89 -0.52
N PRO A 83 -11.54 19.83 -1.06
CA PRO A 83 -12.23 18.70 -1.71
C PRO A 83 -13.30 18.03 -0.84
N ALA A 84 -13.07 17.91 0.47
CA ALA A 84 -14.02 17.34 1.44
C ALA A 84 -15.36 18.11 1.53
N MET A 85 -15.39 19.40 1.16
CA MET A 85 -16.62 20.21 1.11
C MET A 85 -17.47 19.96 -0.14
N ARG A 86 -16.95 19.21 -1.13
CA ARG A 86 -17.65 18.90 -2.38
C ARG A 86 -18.51 17.63 -2.30
N ALA A 87 -18.45 16.90 -1.18
CA ALA A 87 -19.28 15.71 -0.94
C ALA A 87 -20.67 16.11 -0.42
N PRO A 88 -21.77 15.51 -0.91
CA PRO A 88 -23.10 15.80 -0.40
C PRO A 88 -23.28 15.29 1.04
N PRO A 89 -23.96 16.03 1.93
CA PRO A 89 -24.25 15.57 3.29
C PRO A 89 -25.15 14.33 3.25
N LEU A 90 -24.69 13.22 3.82
CA LEU A 90 -25.47 11.98 3.94
C LEU A 90 -26.61 12.16 4.96
N ARG A 91 -27.81 11.70 4.60
CA ARG A 91 -28.99 11.66 5.48
C ARG A 91 -29.16 10.25 6.03
N ALA A 92 -29.48 10.11 7.32
CA ALA A 92 -30.02 8.86 7.85
C ALA A 92 -31.46 9.01 8.34
N PRO A 93 -32.21 7.90 8.40
CA PRO A 93 -33.67 7.92 8.54
C PRO A 93 -34.18 8.42 9.90
N SER A 94 -33.34 8.38 10.95
CA SER A 94 -33.71 8.72 12.33
C SER A 94 -33.60 10.21 12.66
N GLY A 95 -33.01 11.01 11.77
CA GLY A 95 -32.83 12.43 11.99
C GLY A 95 -31.80 12.82 13.04
N ALA A 96 -30.91 11.96 13.55
CA ALA A 96 -29.79 12.40 14.42
C ALA A 96 -28.64 13.07 13.62
N ILE A 97 -27.67 13.73 14.27
CA ILE A 97 -26.44 14.23 13.57
C ILE A 97 -25.65 13.04 13.04
N LEU A 98 -25.31 13.03 11.74
CA LEU A 98 -24.78 11.82 11.07
C LEU A 98 -23.49 11.98 10.28
N ALA A 99 -23.00 13.19 10.04
CA ALA A 99 -21.71 13.40 9.40
C ALA A 99 -21.36 14.88 9.42
N VAL A 100 -20.13 15.21 9.80
CA VAL A 100 -19.48 16.44 9.36
C VAL A 100 -18.14 16.04 8.76
N PRO A 101 -17.77 16.55 7.57
CA PRO A 101 -16.40 16.41 7.07
C PRO A 101 -15.48 17.21 7.98
N VAL A 102 -15.00 16.57 9.05
CA VAL A 102 -13.91 17.09 9.87
C VAL A 102 -12.66 16.90 9.02
N GLY A 103 -12.11 18.02 8.55
CA GLY A 103 -10.79 18.02 7.94
C GLY A 103 -9.78 17.52 8.96
N LEU A 104 -8.81 16.72 8.50
CA LEU A 104 -7.56 16.32 9.15
C LEU A 104 -7.38 16.94 10.55
N ALA A 105 -7.65 16.19 11.61
CA ALA A 105 -7.12 16.59 12.90
C ALA A 105 -5.61 16.35 12.87
N SER A 106 -4.85 17.42 13.01
CA SER A 106 -3.43 17.35 13.34
C SER A 106 -3.26 17.87 14.76
N LEU A 107 -2.91 16.98 15.69
CA LEU A 107 -2.37 17.36 16.98
C LEU A 107 -0.89 16.96 17.02
N GLY A 108 -0.02 17.89 16.67
CA GLY A 108 1.43 17.86 16.92
C GLY A 108 2.27 17.70 15.65
N GLY A 109 1.77 18.11 14.48
CA GLY A 109 2.31 17.66 13.20
C GLY A 109 2.12 16.16 12.98
N ARG A 110 1.00 15.64 13.48
CA ARG A 110 0.63 14.23 13.39
C ARG A 110 -0.77 14.16 12.84
N THR A 111 -0.88 13.69 11.62
CA THR A 111 -2.17 13.43 10.99
C THR A 111 -2.82 12.25 11.70
N PHE A 112 -3.93 12.46 12.40
CA PHE A 112 -4.79 11.33 12.75
C PHE A 112 -5.50 10.92 11.47
N PRO A 113 -5.34 9.67 10.97
CA PRO A 113 -6.30 9.13 10.04
C PRO A 113 -7.60 8.92 10.83
N LEU A 114 -8.34 10.01 11.05
CA LEU A 114 -9.71 10.00 11.56
C LEU A 114 -10.69 9.36 10.54
N LEU A 115 -10.18 8.97 9.38
CA LEU A 115 -10.96 8.59 8.21
C LEU A 115 -10.22 7.42 7.57
N GLY A 116 -10.90 6.29 7.42
CA GLY A 116 -10.55 5.37 6.34
C GLY A 116 -10.54 6.14 5.02
N ASP A 117 -9.64 5.74 4.13
CA ASP A 117 -9.60 6.01 2.69
C ASP A 117 -10.53 7.13 2.18
N GLU A 118 -9.93 8.26 1.74
CA GLU A 118 -10.37 9.50 1.03
C GLU A 118 -11.87 9.79 0.71
N ARG A 119 -12.84 9.06 1.25
CA ARG A 119 -14.26 9.01 0.86
C ARG A 119 -15.25 8.71 2.00
N GLY A 120 -14.81 8.41 3.23
CA GLY A 120 -15.70 8.01 4.31
C GLY A 120 -16.00 9.12 5.32
N ALA A 121 -17.27 9.50 5.48
CA ALA A 121 -17.74 10.37 6.56
C ALA A 121 -17.78 9.64 7.91
N LEU A 122 -17.68 10.39 9.03
CA LEU A 122 -17.95 9.92 10.40
C LEU A 122 -19.41 9.46 10.56
N MET A 123 -19.68 8.20 10.29
CA MET A 123 -20.80 7.42 10.86
C MET A 123 -20.10 6.41 11.79
N HIS A 124 -20.61 5.99 12.95
CA HIS A 124 -21.93 5.70 13.52
C HIS A 124 -22.91 4.73 12.81
N ALA A 125 -22.60 3.57 12.23
CA ALA A 125 -23.59 2.64 11.65
C ALA A 125 -24.69 2.23 12.66
N SER A 126 -24.38 2.27 13.96
CA SER A 126 -25.33 2.02 15.05
C SER A 126 -25.96 3.29 15.68
N GLY A 127 -25.58 4.50 15.28
CA GLY A 127 -26.04 5.75 15.90
C GLY A 127 -25.36 6.15 17.22
N ALA A 128 -24.31 5.42 17.63
CA ALA A 128 -23.34 5.71 18.69
C ALA A 128 -22.73 7.15 18.66
N PRO A 129 -22.91 8.09 19.62
CA PRO A 129 -22.11 9.31 19.58
C PRO A 129 -20.64 9.03 19.97
N VAL A 130 -19.69 9.60 19.23
CA VAL A 130 -18.23 9.56 19.52
C VAL A 130 -17.91 10.14 20.90
N ALA A 131 -18.62 11.20 21.27
CA ALA A 131 -18.62 11.79 22.60
C ALA A 131 -19.97 12.48 22.82
N GLU A 132 -20.46 12.48 24.06
CA GLU A 132 -21.72 13.16 24.42
C GLU A 132 -21.62 14.69 24.47
N SER A 133 -20.41 15.25 24.45
CA SER A 133 -20.18 16.69 24.48
C SER A 133 -18.90 17.12 23.78
N ALA A 134 -18.82 18.40 23.40
CA ALA A 134 -17.61 19.02 22.84
C ALA A 134 -16.40 18.89 23.78
N ARG A 135 -16.65 19.03 25.09
CA ARG A 135 -15.64 18.83 26.13
C ARG A 135 -15.13 17.39 26.13
N GLY A 136 -16.04 16.42 26.18
CA GLY A 136 -15.69 15.00 26.17
C GLY A 136 -14.89 14.61 24.94
N LEU A 137 -15.27 15.14 23.76
CA LEU A 137 -14.52 14.92 22.52
C LEU A 137 -13.06 15.41 22.64
N ILE A 138 -12.84 16.61 23.17
CA ILE A 138 -11.49 17.14 23.37
C ILE A 138 -10.69 16.32 24.39
N GLU A 139 -11.32 15.84 25.46
CA GLU A 139 -10.68 14.99 26.46
C GLU A 139 -10.26 13.63 25.87
N VAL A 140 -11.11 13.03 25.02
CA VAL A 140 -10.80 11.79 24.27
C VAL A 140 -9.66 12.03 23.29
N LEU A 141 -9.74 13.09 22.49
CA LEU A 141 -8.67 13.43 21.53
C LEU A 141 -7.35 13.67 22.24
N ALA A 142 -7.35 14.42 23.35
CA ALA A 142 -6.14 14.65 24.13
C ALA A 142 -5.57 13.39 24.78
N LEU A 143 -6.44 12.45 25.19
CA LEU A 143 -6.04 11.16 25.74
C LEU A 143 -5.35 10.28 24.67
N LEU A 144 -5.87 10.31 23.44
CA LEU A 144 -5.38 9.49 22.33
C LEU A 144 -4.30 10.17 21.48
N ALA A 145 -4.06 11.46 21.66
CA ALA A 145 -3.19 12.26 20.79
C ALA A 145 -1.76 11.71 20.66
N ASP A 146 -1.21 11.16 21.74
CA ASP A 146 0.13 10.58 21.73
C ASP A 146 0.14 9.09 21.33
N ARG A 147 -1.01 8.47 21.09
CA ARG A 147 -1.16 6.99 21.01
C ARG A 147 -1.37 6.49 19.58
N GLU A 148 -1.89 7.35 18.70
CA GLU A 148 -2.08 7.10 17.28
C GLU A 148 -1.40 8.23 16.46
N PRO A 149 -0.67 7.93 15.36
CA PRO A 149 -0.34 6.60 14.87
C PRO A 149 0.55 5.84 15.84
N ILE A 150 0.42 4.51 15.87
CA ILE A 150 1.21 3.64 16.72
C ILE A 150 2.72 3.85 16.42
N GLU A 151 3.43 4.53 17.32
CA GLU A 151 4.88 4.73 17.22
C GLU A 151 5.62 3.38 17.25
N ALA A 152 6.83 3.31 16.68
CA ALA A 152 7.61 2.07 16.49
C ALA A 152 7.83 1.21 17.76
N HIS A 153 7.62 1.76 18.95
CA HIS A 153 7.82 1.10 20.25
C HIS A 153 6.52 0.92 21.05
N ARG A 154 5.36 1.18 20.45
CA ARG A 154 4.05 1.02 21.08
C ARG A 154 3.32 -0.17 20.49
N ILE A 155 2.51 -0.80 21.33
CA ILE A 155 1.68 -1.94 21.00
C ILE A 155 0.23 -1.54 21.21
N ARG A 156 -0.62 -1.83 20.23
CA ARG A 156 -2.07 -1.78 20.35
C ARG A 156 -2.59 -3.21 20.32
N ALA A 157 -3.35 -3.58 21.35
CA ALA A 157 -4.10 -4.83 21.39
C ALA A 157 -5.60 -4.51 21.37
N ALA A 158 -6.32 -5.06 20.40
CA ALA A 158 -7.78 -4.97 20.31
C ALA A 158 -8.38 -6.31 20.77
N PHE A 159 -9.43 -6.27 21.58
CA PHE A 159 -10.10 -7.45 22.12
C PHE A 159 -11.59 -7.41 21.81
N ARG A 160 -12.17 -8.54 21.41
CA ARG A 160 -13.63 -8.72 21.25
C ARG A 160 -14.07 -9.94 22.04
N PRO A 161 -15.22 -9.94 22.75
CA PRO A 161 -16.11 -8.80 22.97
C PRO A 161 -15.46 -7.72 23.87
N ARG A 162 -16.23 -6.68 24.23
CA ARG A 162 -15.81 -5.66 25.22
C ARG A 162 -15.42 -6.30 26.55
N LEU A 163 -14.21 -6.01 27.03
CA LEU A 163 -13.57 -6.51 28.25
C LEU A 163 -12.96 -5.39 29.11
N GLY A 164 -13.28 -4.11 28.84
CA GLY A 164 -12.65 -2.92 29.43
C GLY A 164 -12.39 -2.99 30.93
N ALA A 165 -13.44 -3.21 31.73
CA ALA A 165 -13.33 -3.24 33.19
C ALA A 165 -12.40 -4.35 33.71
N ARG A 166 -12.41 -5.53 33.08
CA ARG A 166 -11.56 -6.67 33.48
C ARG A 166 -10.11 -6.43 33.11
N LEU A 167 -9.86 -5.88 31.91
CA LEU A 167 -8.51 -5.51 31.50
C LEU A 167 -7.96 -4.38 32.37
N ALA A 168 -8.81 -3.41 32.74
CA ALA A 168 -8.44 -2.34 33.67
C ALA A 168 -8.06 -2.87 35.04
N GLU A 169 -8.82 -3.82 35.61
CA GLU A 169 -8.47 -4.48 36.86
C GLU A 169 -7.12 -5.20 36.76
N ALA A 170 -6.90 -5.99 35.70
CA ALA A 170 -5.66 -6.72 35.48
C ALA A 170 -4.42 -5.82 35.34
N LEU A 171 -4.60 -4.62 34.79
CA LEU A 171 -3.54 -3.62 34.62
C LEU A 171 -3.48 -2.58 35.75
N ALA A 172 -4.33 -2.70 36.78
CA ALA A 172 -4.49 -1.70 37.83
C ALA A 172 -4.71 -0.28 37.28
N ALA A 173 -5.52 -0.17 36.22
CA ALA A 173 -5.82 1.08 35.55
C ALA A 173 -6.94 1.85 36.26
N LEU A 174 -6.79 3.17 36.31
CA LEU A 174 -7.75 4.08 36.94
C LEU A 174 -8.69 4.66 35.88
N PRO A 175 -9.98 4.88 36.18
CA PRO A 175 -10.91 5.51 35.25
C PRO A 175 -10.44 6.90 34.82
N ALA A 176 -10.50 7.19 33.53
CA ALA A 176 -10.32 8.54 32.97
C ALA A 176 -11.70 9.21 32.86
N VAL A 177 -12.19 9.71 33.99
CA VAL A 177 -13.57 10.20 34.16
C VAL A 177 -13.89 11.34 33.19
N GLU A 178 -12.93 12.21 32.88
CA GLU A 178 -13.12 13.36 32.00
C GLU A 178 -13.32 12.98 30.53
N ALA A 179 -12.77 11.83 30.12
CA ALA A 179 -12.89 11.31 28.76
C ALA A 179 -13.99 10.25 28.61
N SER A 180 -14.51 9.73 29.72
CA SER A 180 -15.55 8.69 29.72
C SER A 180 -16.94 9.30 29.66
N ASP A 181 -17.86 8.61 28.97
CA ASP A 181 -19.28 8.95 28.88
C ASP A 181 -20.15 7.68 28.93
N ALA A 182 -21.45 7.77 28.63
CA ALA A 182 -22.32 6.60 28.71
C ALA A 182 -22.07 5.59 27.56
N SER A 183 -21.35 5.99 26.51
CA SER A 183 -21.07 5.15 25.32
C SER A 183 -19.69 4.50 25.38
N HIS A 184 -18.71 5.19 25.97
CA HIS A 184 -17.31 4.80 26.01
C HIS A 184 -16.72 4.99 27.41
N THR A 185 -16.04 3.96 27.91
CA THR A 185 -15.29 4.06 29.17
C THR A 185 -13.80 3.96 28.88
N TYR A 186 -13.03 4.84 29.52
CA TYR A 186 -11.58 4.91 29.37
C TYR A 186 -10.89 4.68 30.71
N TRP A 187 -9.72 4.04 30.66
CA TRP A 187 -8.83 3.90 31.80
C TRP A 187 -7.41 4.28 31.44
N VAL A 188 -6.68 4.79 32.42
CA VAL A 188 -5.28 5.18 32.31
C VAL A 188 -4.44 4.46 33.36
N TYR A 189 -3.24 4.09 32.98
CA TYR A 189 -2.24 3.51 33.87
C TYR A 189 -0.84 3.96 33.42
N PRO A 190 0.22 3.77 34.24
CA PRO A 190 1.52 4.41 33.99
C PRO A 190 2.12 4.17 32.60
N ARG A 191 1.82 3.01 31.98
CA ARG A 191 2.38 2.62 30.67
C ARG A 191 1.38 2.70 29.51
N GLY A 192 0.11 3.03 29.76
CA GLY A 192 -0.88 2.90 28.70
C GLY A 192 -2.28 3.43 29.00
N VAL A 193 -3.16 3.17 28.03
CA VAL A 193 -4.56 3.58 28.01
C VAL A 193 -5.41 2.39 27.56
N ILE A 194 -6.60 2.27 28.14
CA ILE A 194 -7.63 1.32 27.73
C ILE A 194 -8.84 2.12 27.26
N ALA A 195 -9.40 1.80 26.10
CA ALA A 195 -10.69 2.31 25.64
C ALA A 195 -11.63 1.13 25.41
N ASP A 196 -12.81 1.16 26.02
CA ASP A 196 -13.84 0.13 25.83
C ASP A 196 -14.94 0.63 24.89
N GLY A 197 -14.90 0.14 23.66
CA GLY A 197 -15.50 0.76 22.47
C GLY A 197 -14.54 1.72 21.77
N HIS A 198 -14.31 1.53 20.46
CA HIS A 198 -13.51 2.49 19.69
C HIS A 198 -14.27 3.81 19.50
N PRO A 199 -13.71 4.96 19.91
CA PRO A 199 -14.43 6.24 19.80
C PRO A 199 -14.71 6.67 18.36
N LEU A 200 -13.89 6.25 17.40
CA LEU A 200 -13.86 6.84 16.05
C LEU A 200 -14.29 5.88 14.94
N ARG A 201 -14.65 4.63 15.27
CA ARG A 201 -14.91 3.56 14.29
C ARG A 201 -15.96 2.57 14.78
N ASP A 202 -16.98 2.36 13.96
CA ASP A 202 -18.20 1.64 14.39
C ASP A 202 -18.09 0.15 14.30
N ASP A 203 -17.38 -0.28 13.25
CA ASP A 203 -17.02 -1.66 13.01
C ASP A 203 -16.19 -2.21 14.19
N LEU A 204 -15.62 -1.31 15.00
CA LEU A 204 -14.80 -1.58 16.18
C LEU A 204 -15.48 -1.21 17.51
N ALA A 205 -16.74 -0.78 17.50
CA ALA A 205 -17.44 -0.43 18.73
C ALA A 205 -17.66 -1.64 19.65
N GLY A 206 -17.66 -2.85 19.12
CA GLY A 206 -17.74 -4.09 19.90
C GLY A 206 -16.44 -4.48 20.61
N GLU A 207 -15.38 -3.68 20.50
CA GLU A 207 -14.02 -4.05 20.92
C GLU A 207 -13.47 -3.17 22.04
N THR A 208 -12.54 -3.72 22.82
CA THR A 208 -11.70 -2.99 23.77
C THR A 208 -10.29 -2.84 23.23
N PHE A 209 -9.77 -1.63 23.25
CA PHE A 209 -8.41 -1.30 22.81
C PHE A 209 -7.51 -1.04 24.01
N VAL A 210 -6.29 -1.59 23.96
CA VAL A 210 -5.22 -1.33 24.93
C VAL A 210 -4.01 -0.81 24.17
N TRP A 211 -3.62 0.44 24.42
CA TRP A 211 -2.36 1.00 23.93
C TRP A 211 -1.34 0.96 25.07
N THR A 212 -0.22 0.28 24.85
CA THR A 212 0.85 0.11 25.85
C THR A 212 2.23 0.14 25.21
N SER A 213 3.26 0.42 26.01
CA SER A 213 4.66 0.24 25.63
C SER A 213 5.28 -1.04 26.20
N SER A 214 4.47 -1.94 26.79
CA SER A 214 4.98 -3.15 27.44
C SER A 214 4.30 -4.42 26.92
N LEU A 215 5.12 -5.35 26.41
CA LEU A 215 4.63 -6.66 25.98
C LEU A 215 4.07 -7.49 27.15
N ALA A 216 4.60 -7.30 28.36
CA ALA A 216 4.10 -7.95 29.57
C ALA A 216 2.66 -7.52 29.92
N ASP A 217 2.29 -6.26 29.64
CA ASP A 217 0.93 -5.78 29.83
C ASP A 217 -0.02 -6.41 28.80
N VAL A 218 0.42 -6.55 27.53
CA VAL A 218 -0.34 -7.24 26.47
C VAL A 218 -0.56 -8.71 26.82
N ALA A 219 0.49 -9.42 27.25
CA ALA A 219 0.41 -10.81 27.67
C ALA A 219 -0.60 -11.00 28.82
N ARG A 220 -0.59 -10.11 29.81
CA ARG A 220 -1.56 -10.14 30.91
C ARG A 220 -2.99 -9.90 30.42
N CYS A 221 -3.19 -9.01 29.45
CA CYS A 221 -4.50 -8.78 28.85
C CYS A 221 -5.00 -10.02 28.09
N ILE A 222 -4.14 -10.68 27.32
CA ILE A 222 -4.45 -11.94 26.62
C ILE A 222 -4.83 -13.04 27.61
N GLU A 223 -4.04 -13.22 28.68
CA GLU A 223 -4.32 -14.21 29.74
C GLU A 223 -5.66 -13.91 30.45
N THR A 224 -5.97 -12.63 30.67
CA THR A 224 -7.23 -12.17 31.28
C THR A 224 -8.43 -12.40 30.35
N ALA A 225 -8.30 -12.07 29.07
CA ALA A 225 -9.32 -12.29 28.05
C ALA A 225 -9.66 -13.79 27.91
N ARG A 226 -8.64 -14.66 27.95
CA ARG A 226 -8.83 -16.12 27.96
C ARG A 226 -9.64 -16.61 29.16
N GLY A 227 -9.39 -16.05 30.35
CA GLY A 227 -10.13 -16.39 31.57
C GLY A 227 -11.59 -15.93 31.58
N ALA A 228 -12.05 -15.25 30.53
CA ALA A 228 -13.35 -14.58 30.51
C ALA A 228 -14.58 -15.47 30.22
N ALA A 229 -14.41 -16.78 30.04
CA ALA A 229 -15.48 -17.75 29.76
C ALA A 229 -16.26 -17.53 28.44
N SER A 230 -15.89 -16.55 27.62
CA SER A 230 -16.36 -16.45 26.25
C SER A 230 -15.39 -17.17 25.33
N GLU A 231 -15.83 -18.27 24.71
CA GLU A 231 -15.12 -18.94 23.62
C GLU A 231 -14.93 -18.03 22.38
N GLU A 232 -15.56 -16.85 22.38
CA GLU A 232 -15.51 -15.84 21.32
C GLU A 232 -14.46 -14.75 21.57
N ALA A 233 -13.69 -14.84 22.66
CA ALA A 233 -12.64 -13.87 22.94
C ALA A 233 -11.55 -13.93 21.85
N GLY A 234 -11.36 -12.84 21.12
CA GLY A 234 -10.31 -12.70 20.11
C GLY A 234 -9.43 -11.50 20.38
N VAL A 235 -8.20 -11.53 19.84
CA VAL A 235 -7.24 -10.43 19.94
C VAL A 235 -6.64 -10.05 18.59
N ASP A 236 -6.45 -8.76 18.33
CA ASP A 236 -5.61 -8.28 17.22
C ASP A 236 -4.48 -7.41 17.76
N LEU A 237 -3.29 -7.56 17.18
CA LEU A 237 -2.07 -6.92 17.66
C LEU A 237 -1.48 -6.06 16.54
N ALA A 238 -1.18 -4.81 16.87
CA ALA A 238 -0.52 -3.88 15.97
C ALA A 238 0.60 -3.13 16.69
N GLY A 239 1.62 -2.71 15.93
CA GLY A 239 2.80 -2.02 16.48
C GLY A 239 4.03 -2.91 16.62
N LEU A 240 5.08 -2.34 17.19
CA LEU A 240 6.48 -2.80 17.21
C LEU A 240 7.24 -2.66 15.89
N GLU A 241 8.49 -2.20 16.03
CA GLU A 241 9.48 -2.13 14.96
C GLU A 241 9.76 -3.52 14.41
N MET A 242 9.83 -3.62 13.08
CA MET A 242 10.26 -4.88 12.45
C MET A 242 11.75 -5.07 12.77
N LEU A 243 12.09 -6.19 13.38
CA LEU A 243 13.48 -6.63 13.43
C LEU A 243 13.90 -7.01 12.00
N GLU A 244 14.93 -6.34 11.47
CA GLU A 244 15.55 -6.77 10.21
C GLU A 244 16.07 -8.21 10.38
N ASP A 245 15.98 -9.03 9.32
CA ASP A 245 16.40 -10.45 9.24
C ASP A 245 15.37 -11.56 9.58
N ALA A 246 14.16 -11.50 9.03
CA ALA A 246 13.36 -12.71 8.83
C ALA A 246 13.39 -13.14 7.36
N ARG A 247 14.39 -13.94 6.97
CA ARG A 247 14.19 -14.81 5.80
C ARG A 247 13.06 -15.79 6.14
N PRO A 248 12.11 -16.03 5.22
CA PRO A 248 11.08 -17.04 5.45
C PRO A 248 11.78 -18.38 5.72
N PRO A 249 11.42 -19.11 6.80
CA PRO A 249 12.02 -20.42 7.06
C PRO A 249 11.70 -21.38 5.92
N GLU A 250 12.58 -22.36 5.66
CA GLU A 250 12.44 -23.27 4.51
C GLU A 250 11.14 -24.09 4.55
N GLU A 251 10.62 -24.40 5.74
CA GLU A 251 9.39 -25.17 5.94
C GLU A 251 8.43 -24.52 6.92
N ALA A 252 7.15 -24.55 6.58
CA ALA A 252 6.06 -24.13 7.46
C ALA A 252 5.94 -25.11 8.65
N PRO A 253 5.78 -24.62 9.90
CA PRO A 253 5.47 -25.50 11.00
C PRO A 253 4.12 -26.19 10.75
N ARG A 254 3.98 -27.43 11.26
CA ARG A 254 2.69 -28.10 11.22
C ARG A 254 1.65 -27.30 12.01
N PRO A 255 0.38 -27.27 11.57
CA PRO A 255 -0.70 -26.75 12.39
C PRO A 255 -0.78 -27.49 13.72
N LEU A 256 -1.12 -26.76 14.77
CA LEU A 256 -1.33 -27.35 16.10
C LEU A 256 -2.71 -28.00 16.17
N SER A 257 -2.80 -29.18 16.77
CA SER A 257 -4.09 -29.83 17.03
C SER A 257 -4.94 -29.00 18.02
N PRO A 258 -6.27 -29.15 18.03
CA PRO A 258 -7.13 -28.47 19.00
C PRO A 258 -6.76 -28.72 20.48
N GLU A 259 -6.17 -29.89 20.79
CA GLU A 259 -5.67 -30.20 22.13
C GLU A 259 -4.39 -29.43 22.45
N GLU A 260 -3.44 -29.34 21.52
CA GLU A 260 -2.22 -28.56 21.68
C GLU A 260 -2.52 -27.06 21.79
N ARG A 261 -3.47 -26.54 21.01
CA ARG A 261 -3.94 -25.15 21.11
C ARG A 261 -4.48 -24.85 22.50
N ARG A 262 -5.33 -25.73 23.03
CA ARG A 262 -5.89 -25.61 24.39
C ARG A 262 -4.79 -25.71 25.45
N ALA A 263 -3.88 -26.66 25.33
CA ALA A 263 -2.77 -26.86 26.28
C ALA A 263 -1.80 -25.66 26.31
N ARG A 264 -1.55 -25.04 25.15
CA ARG A 264 -0.76 -23.80 25.04
C ARG A 264 -1.53 -22.54 25.42
N GLY A 265 -2.83 -22.66 25.70
CA GLY A 265 -3.69 -21.55 26.10
C GLY A 265 -3.91 -20.52 24.99
N ALA A 266 -4.11 -20.98 23.76
CA ALA A 266 -4.39 -20.13 22.59
C ALA A 266 -5.63 -19.25 22.77
N ILE A 267 -5.57 -18.02 22.25
CA ILE A 267 -6.74 -17.17 21.99
C ILE A 267 -6.86 -16.93 20.48
N ARG A 268 -8.06 -16.75 19.94
CA ARG A 268 -8.23 -16.51 18.49
C ARG A 268 -7.79 -15.09 18.11
N THR A 269 -7.48 -14.87 16.84
CA THR A 269 -7.31 -13.52 16.30
C THR A 269 -8.65 -12.90 15.91
N LEU A 270 -8.78 -11.56 15.94
CA LEU A 270 -10.03 -10.89 15.48
C LEU A 270 -10.20 -10.85 13.97
N SER A 271 -9.10 -10.68 13.24
CA SER A 271 -9.11 -10.69 11.78
C SER A 271 -9.06 -12.14 11.30
N GLU A 272 -10.19 -12.73 10.95
CA GLU A 272 -10.25 -14.05 10.32
C GLU A 272 -11.14 -13.97 9.08
N GLU A 273 -10.52 -14.05 7.91
CA GLU A 273 -11.24 -14.19 6.64
C GLU A 273 -11.81 -15.62 6.53
N PRO A 274 -12.87 -15.85 5.73
CA PRO A 274 -13.42 -17.19 5.50
C PRO A 274 -12.34 -18.20 5.07
N GLY A 275 -12.12 -19.24 5.89
CA GLY A 275 -11.12 -20.28 5.64
C GLY A 275 -9.72 -20.01 6.24
N GLN A 276 -9.56 -18.90 6.96
CA GLN A 276 -8.39 -18.61 7.79
C GLN A 276 -8.72 -18.86 9.27
N ALA A 277 -7.69 -19.18 10.03
CA ALA A 277 -7.74 -19.25 11.48
C ALA A 277 -6.47 -18.61 12.05
N GLY A 278 -6.60 -17.74 13.04
CA GLY A 278 -5.44 -17.16 13.69
C GLY A 278 -5.44 -17.42 15.18
N TYR A 279 -4.25 -17.62 15.75
CA TYR A 279 -4.07 -17.97 17.15
C TYR A 279 -2.93 -17.18 17.75
N VAL A 280 -3.16 -16.62 18.95
CA VAL A 280 -2.15 -15.90 19.72
C VAL A 280 -1.79 -16.71 20.97
N TYR A 281 -0.49 -16.80 21.25
CA TYR A 281 0.09 -17.55 22.36
C TYR A 281 1.02 -16.64 23.16
N VAL A 282 0.93 -16.74 24.49
CA VAL A 282 1.88 -16.09 25.40
C VAL A 282 2.90 -17.15 25.85
N LYS A 283 4.18 -16.92 25.59
CA LYS A 283 5.29 -17.71 26.11
C LYS A 283 6.00 -16.92 27.20
N ARG A 284 6.33 -17.59 28.31
CA ARG A 284 7.11 -17.02 29.41
C ARG A 284 8.35 -17.88 29.61
N SER A 285 9.54 -17.30 29.44
CA SER A 285 10.82 -17.98 29.64
C SER A 285 11.75 -17.10 30.46
N GLY A 286 12.22 -17.58 31.62
CA GLY A 286 13.22 -16.85 32.42
C GLY A 286 12.80 -15.46 32.93
N GLY A 287 11.52 -15.09 32.86
CA GLY A 287 11.01 -13.74 33.17
C GLY A 287 10.69 -12.89 31.94
N ASP A 288 11.16 -13.30 30.77
CA ASP A 288 10.84 -12.66 29.50
C ASP A 288 9.49 -13.13 28.96
N VAL A 289 8.81 -12.22 28.27
CA VAL A 289 7.53 -12.44 27.61
C VAL A 289 7.77 -12.43 26.11
N GLU A 290 7.29 -13.46 25.43
CA GLU A 290 7.21 -13.53 23.97
C GLU A 290 5.74 -13.78 23.61
N ILE A 291 5.23 -13.09 22.60
CA ILE A 291 3.91 -13.36 22.04
C ILE A 291 4.08 -13.92 20.64
N GLU A 292 3.50 -15.10 20.39
CA GLU A 292 3.50 -15.74 19.09
C GLU A 292 2.10 -15.65 18.48
N VAL A 293 2.00 -15.14 17.26
CA VAL A 293 0.77 -15.09 16.46
C VAL A 293 0.94 -16.05 15.30
N LEU A 294 0.12 -17.08 15.20
CA LEU A 294 0.10 -18.01 14.06
C LEU A 294 -1.14 -17.73 13.20
N ARG A 295 -0.94 -17.61 11.89
CA ARG A 295 -2.00 -17.54 10.89
C ARG A 295 -2.01 -18.80 10.06
N GLU A 296 -3.13 -19.50 10.08
CA GLU A 296 -3.37 -20.72 9.34
C GLU A 296 -4.41 -20.49 8.24
N HIS A 297 -4.22 -21.16 7.11
CA HIS A 297 -5.18 -21.19 6.01
C HIS A 297 -5.23 -22.59 5.42
N ALA A 298 -6.44 -23.12 5.23
CA ALA A 298 -6.67 -24.46 4.66
C ALA A 298 -5.79 -25.58 5.27
N GLY A 299 -5.50 -25.51 6.58
CA GLY A 299 -4.69 -26.52 7.28
C GLY A 299 -3.17 -26.38 7.11
N ARG A 300 -2.66 -25.21 6.73
CA ARG A 300 -1.22 -24.89 6.71
C ARG A 300 -0.95 -23.57 7.44
N VAL A 301 0.17 -23.47 8.16
CA VAL A 301 0.63 -22.19 8.73
C VAL A 301 1.25 -21.36 7.60
N LEU A 302 0.70 -20.18 7.33
CA LEU A 302 1.17 -19.28 6.26
C LEU A 302 1.95 -18.09 6.80
N LYS A 303 1.74 -17.71 8.05
CA LYS A 303 2.49 -16.63 8.70
C LYS A 303 2.63 -16.94 10.19
N ALA A 304 3.80 -16.64 10.75
CA ALA A 304 3.95 -16.46 12.19
C ALA A 304 4.52 -15.09 12.48
N GLU A 305 4.08 -14.47 13.56
CA GLU A 305 4.69 -13.26 14.11
C GLU A 305 5.15 -13.57 15.52
N GLN A 306 6.39 -13.22 15.83
CA GLN A 306 6.97 -13.34 17.17
C GLN A 306 7.26 -11.93 17.67
N LEU A 307 6.57 -11.54 18.73
CA LEU A 307 6.70 -10.23 19.35
C LEU A 307 7.60 -10.37 20.59
N TYR A 308 8.60 -9.52 20.65
CA TYR A 308 9.55 -9.35 21.74
C TYR A 308 9.41 -7.95 22.33
N ASN A 309 10.13 -7.67 23.42
CA ASN A 309 10.11 -6.34 24.04
C ASN A 309 10.75 -5.25 23.15
N ASP A 310 11.68 -5.64 22.28
CA ASP A 310 12.51 -4.78 21.43
C ASP A 310 12.07 -4.75 19.96
N GLY A 311 11.12 -5.58 19.56
CA GLY A 311 10.59 -5.57 18.20
C GLY A 311 9.71 -6.77 17.88
N ARG A 312 9.37 -6.91 16.60
CA ARG A 312 8.64 -8.07 16.06
C ARG A 312 9.40 -8.70 14.92
N MET A 313 9.34 -10.03 14.87
CA MET A 313 9.83 -10.84 13.76
C MET A 313 8.64 -11.45 13.03
N VAL A 314 8.59 -11.30 11.71
CA VAL A 314 7.53 -11.86 10.87
C VAL A 314 8.10 -12.97 10.01
N LEU A 315 7.65 -14.19 10.23
CA LEU A 315 8.00 -15.38 9.44
C LEU A 315 6.88 -15.65 8.43
N ASP A 316 7.13 -15.33 7.16
CA ASP A 316 6.23 -15.64 6.06
C ASP A 316 6.47 -17.08 5.57
N TYR A 317 5.51 -17.97 5.80
CA TYR A 317 5.59 -19.38 5.40
C TYR A 317 4.79 -19.69 4.13
N ALA A 318 4.24 -18.67 3.48
CA ALA A 318 3.46 -18.85 2.27
C ALA A 318 4.27 -19.53 1.16
N ASN A 319 5.59 -19.33 1.17
CA ASN A 319 6.53 -19.82 0.17
C ASN A 319 6.03 -19.50 -1.26
N PRO A 320 6.03 -18.20 -1.64
CA PRO A 320 5.51 -17.76 -2.92
C PRO A 320 6.25 -18.38 -4.12
N LEU A 321 7.51 -18.80 -3.94
CA LEU A 321 8.26 -19.51 -4.98
C LEU A 321 7.63 -20.86 -5.33
N GLU A 322 7.14 -21.60 -4.34
CA GLU A 322 6.45 -22.88 -4.59
C GLU A 322 5.13 -22.66 -5.33
N ALA A 323 4.37 -21.62 -4.97
CA ALA A 323 3.12 -21.28 -5.65
C ALA A 323 3.35 -20.96 -7.14
N LEU A 324 4.46 -20.27 -7.46
CA LEU A 324 4.83 -19.92 -8.82
C LEU A 324 5.48 -21.09 -9.60
N ARG A 325 5.99 -22.12 -8.92
CA ARG A 325 6.77 -23.21 -9.55
C ARG A 325 6.03 -23.92 -10.69
N THR A 326 4.71 -24.03 -10.59
CA THR A 326 3.88 -24.66 -11.62
C THR A 326 3.61 -23.78 -12.84
N TYR A 327 3.95 -22.49 -12.79
CA TYR A 327 3.56 -21.48 -13.78
C TYR A 327 4.72 -20.82 -14.50
N VAL A 328 5.91 -20.83 -13.89
CA VAL A 328 7.12 -20.23 -14.46
C VAL A 328 8.26 -21.24 -14.43
N SER A 329 9.27 -21.05 -15.28
CA SER A 329 10.42 -21.94 -15.36
C SER A 329 11.35 -21.81 -14.14
N ASP A 330 12.16 -22.84 -13.89
CA ASP A 330 13.18 -22.81 -12.81
C ASP A 330 14.11 -21.60 -12.91
N ARG A 331 14.37 -21.13 -14.13
CA ARG A 331 15.15 -19.91 -14.38
C ARG A 331 14.45 -18.67 -13.81
N THR A 332 13.16 -18.52 -14.12
CA THR A 332 12.35 -17.41 -13.62
C THR A 332 12.19 -17.51 -12.10
N LEU A 333 12.02 -18.71 -11.54
CA LEU A 333 12.01 -18.93 -10.08
C LEU A 333 13.32 -18.53 -9.43
N ALA A 334 14.47 -18.90 -10.03
CA ALA A 334 15.78 -18.48 -9.53
C ALA A 334 15.92 -16.96 -9.52
N TYR A 335 15.37 -16.26 -10.51
CA TYR A 335 15.29 -14.80 -10.48
C TYR A 335 14.38 -14.30 -9.36
N TYR A 336 13.18 -14.86 -9.22
CA TYR A 336 12.26 -14.47 -8.16
C TYR A 336 12.84 -14.66 -6.75
N ALA A 337 13.68 -15.69 -6.56
CA ALA A 337 14.41 -15.91 -5.30
C ALA A 337 15.46 -14.83 -4.99
N THR A 338 15.85 -14.01 -5.99
CA THR A 338 16.80 -12.89 -5.79
C THR A 338 16.11 -11.56 -5.51
N ILE A 339 14.78 -11.50 -5.59
CA ILE A 339 14.02 -10.29 -5.29
C ILE A 339 13.13 -10.51 -4.07
N ASP A 340 12.72 -9.42 -3.43
CA ASP A 340 11.84 -9.44 -2.26
C ASP A 340 10.42 -9.85 -2.65
N LEU A 341 10.22 -11.17 -2.82
CA LEU A 341 8.94 -11.80 -3.14
C LEU A 341 8.23 -12.18 -1.83
N ARG A 342 7.07 -11.60 -1.60
CA ARG A 342 6.25 -11.85 -0.40
C ARG A 342 4.83 -12.22 -0.77
N TRP A 343 4.14 -12.93 0.11
CA TRP A 343 2.74 -13.27 -0.10
C TRP A 343 1.93 -13.02 1.15
N SER A 344 0.90 -12.20 1.03
CA SER A 344 0.03 -11.79 2.12
C SER A 344 -1.24 -12.62 2.10
N ALA A 345 -1.41 -13.49 3.10
CA ALA A 345 -2.64 -14.26 3.29
C ALA A 345 -3.86 -13.36 3.49
N ASP A 346 -3.69 -12.23 4.18
CA ASP A 346 -4.77 -11.28 4.49
C ASP A 346 -5.32 -10.59 3.23
N ASP A 347 -4.55 -10.64 2.14
CA ASP A 347 -4.82 -10.01 0.85
C ASP A 347 -5.31 -11.02 -0.23
N THR A 348 -5.65 -12.24 0.16
CA THR A 348 -6.29 -13.26 -0.70
C THR A 348 -7.65 -13.70 -0.14
N CYS A 349 -8.54 -14.21 -1.00
CA CYS A 349 -9.84 -14.73 -0.60
C CYS A 349 -10.07 -16.18 -1.02
N SER A 350 -11.05 -16.83 -0.39
CA SER A 350 -11.46 -18.19 -0.77
C SER A 350 -12.16 -18.21 -2.14
N PRO A 351 -12.19 -19.35 -2.86
CA PRO A 351 -12.91 -19.45 -4.13
C PRO A 351 -14.41 -19.10 -4.04
N GLY A 352 -15.06 -19.46 -2.92
CA GLY A 352 -16.48 -19.15 -2.71
C GLY A 352 -16.73 -17.66 -2.48
N GLU A 353 -15.82 -17.00 -1.78
CA GLU A 353 -15.86 -15.55 -1.56
C GLU A 353 -15.58 -14.77 -2.84
N LEU A 354 -14.57 -15.18 -3.61
CA LEU A 354 -14.32 -14.62 -4.94
C LEU A 354 -15.55 -14.75 -5.84
N ALA A 355 -16.21 -15.92 -5.83
CA ALA A 355 -17.44 -16.13 -6.58
C ALA A 355 -18.58 -15.22 -6.10
N ALA A 356 -18.72 -15.01 -4.79
CA ALA A 356 -19.70 -14.10 -4.21
C ALA A 356 -19.44 -12.64 -4.60
N LEU A 357 -18.16 -12.20 -4.60
CA LEU A 357 -17.74 -10.88 -5.07
C LEU A 357 -18.12 -10.66 -6.54
N PHE A 358 -17.81 -11.62 -7.40
CA PHE A 358 -18.17 -11.55 -8.82
C PHE A 358 -19.69 -11.54 -9.03
N HIS A 359 -20.42 -12.39 -8.31
CA HIS A 359 -21.88 -12.43 -8.35
C HIS A 359 -22.50 -11.10 -7.91
N ALA A 360 -22.02 -10.51 -6.80
CA ALA A 360 -22.48 -9.20 -6.32
C ALA A 360 -22.20 -8.07 -7.34
N ALA A 361 -21.10 -8.17 -8.08
CA ALA A 361 -20.80 -7.28 -9.20
C ALA A 361 -21.58 -7.61 -10.48
N GLY A 362 -22.41 -8.65 -10.51
CA GLY A 362 -23.15 -9.12 -11.70
C GLY A 362 -22.25 -9.70 -12.79
N MET A 363 -21.07 -10.21 -12.44
CA MET A 363 -20.09 -10.86 -13.31
C MET A 363 -20.11 -12.37 -13.13
N GLU A 364 -19.75 -13.10 -14.17
CA GLU A 364 -19.39 -14.51 -14.06
C GLU A 364 -17.89 -14.61 -13.74
N LEU A 365 -17.54 -15.41 -12.73
CA LEU A 365 -16.16 -15.75 -12.44
C LEU A 365 -15.64 -16.74 -13.50
N SER A 366 -14.63 -16.36 -14.28
CA SER A 366 -13.97 -17.24 -15.23
C SER A 366 -12.76 -17.97 -14.62
N GLU A 367 -12.42 -19.14 -15.16
CA GLU A 367 -11.30 -19.92 -14.65
C GLU A 367 -9.95 -19.17 -14.69
N PRO A 368 -9.58 -18.41 -15.73
CA PRO A 368 -8.32 -17.67 -15.72
C PRO A 368 -8.21 -16.65 -14.58
N ILE A 369 -9.32 -16.03 -14.22
CA ILE A 369 -9.42 -15.06 -13.12
C ILE A 369 -9.37 -15.77 -11.76
N ALA A 370 -10.12 -16.87 -11.62
CA ALA A 370 -10.08 -17.69 -10.41
C ALA A 370 -8.69 -18.30 -10.17
N ALA A 371 -8.01 -18.75 -11.23
CA ALA A 371 -6.66 -19.28 -11.17
C ALA A 371 -5.64 -18.18 -10.82
N PHE A 372 -5.83 -16.96 -11.31
CA PHE A 372 -5.01 -15.82 -10.93
C PHE A 372 -5.14 -15.52 -9.44
N GLU A 373 -6.35 -15.35 -8.90
CA GLU A 373 -6.53 -15.05 -7.47
C GLU A 373 -5.94 -16.16 -6.59
N ARG A 374 -6.17 -17.42 -6.95
CA ARG A 374 -5.66 -18.59 -6.22
C ARG A 374 -4.13 -18.64 -6.16
N THR A 375 -3.46 -18.08 -7.17
CA THR A 375 -2.00 -18.19 -7.32
C THR A 375 -1.27 -16.91 -6.90
N CYS A 376 -1.82 -15.76 -7.29
CA CYS A 376 -1.18 -14.45 -7.20
C CYS A 376 -1.90 -13.51 -6.21
N GLY A 377 -3.02 -13.93 -5.62
CA GLY A 377 -3.74 -13.16 -4.59
C GLY A 377 -2.83 -12.81 -3.42
N GLY A 378 -2.62 -11.53 -3.14
CA GLY A 378 -1.75 -11.06 -2.06
C GLY A 378 -0.25 -11.13 -2.34
N LEU A 379 0.17 -11.51 -3.55
CA LEU A 379 1.58 -11.55 -3.93
C LEU A 379 2.14 -10.14 -4.11
N THR A 380 3.36 -9.89 -3.63
CA THR A 380 4.08 -8.63 -3.83
C THR A 380 5.53 -8.88 -4.24
N PHE A 381 6.00 -8.20 -5.26
CA PHE A 381 7.41 -8.23 -5.68
C PHE A 381 7.74 -7.07 -6.61
N ALA A 382 9.01 -6.65 -6.63
CA ALA A 382 9.51 -5.62 -7.55
C ALA A 382 8.67 -4.32 -7.60
N GLY A 383 8.15 -3.87 -6.44
CA GLY A 383 7.29 -2.69 -6.35
C GLY A 383 5.86 -2.88 -6.88
N LEU A 384 5.46 -4.12 -7.17
CA LEU A 384 4.13 -4.49 -7.65
C LEU A 384 3.38 -5.26 -6.57
N SER A 385 2.08 -4.95 -6.43
CA SER A 385 1.13 -5.68 -5.59
C SER A 385 0.09 -6.35 -6.48
N TRP A 386 -0.17 -7.64 -6.24
CA TRP A 386 -1.04 -8.48 -7.06
C TRP A 386 -2.18 -9.09 -6.22
N GLY A 387 -3.28 -9.43 -6.90
CA GLY A 387 -4.47 -10.04 -6.31
C GLY A 387 -5.73 -9.22 -6.55
N ILE A 388 -6.85 -9.87 -6.80
CA ILE A 388 -8.14 -9.22 -6.99
C ILE A 388 -8.67 -8.74 -5.64
N TYR A 389 -8.62 -9.61 -4.62
CA TYR A 389 -9.20 -9.31 -3.31
C TYR A 389 -8.51 -8.14 -2.62
N SER A 390 -7.18 -8.13 -2.65
CA SER A 390 -6.34 -7.07 -2.08
C SER A 390 -6.72 -5.68 -2.62
N HIS A 391 -6.99 -5.57 -3.92
CA HIS A 391 -7.36 -4.30 -4.53
C HIS A 391 -8.84 -3.97 -4.31
N VAL A 392 -9.75 -4.95 -4.29
CA VAL A 392 -11.15 -4.70 -3.91
C VAL A 392 -11.25 -4.13 -2.49
N LYS A 393 -10.49 -4.67 -1.53
CA LYS A 393 -10.38 -4.13 -0.17
C LYS A 393 -9.91 -2.68 -0.13
N ARG A 394 -9.05 -2.29 -1.07
CA ARG A 394 -8.53 -0.92 -1.25
C ARG A 394 -9.46 -0.01 -2.05
N GLY A 395 -10.73 -0.38 -2.20
CA GLY A 395 -11.75 0.44 -2.87
C GLY A 395 -11.73 0.37 -4.39
N PHE A 396 -10.90 -0.50 -5.00
CA PHE A 396 -10.95 -0.70 -6.44
C PHE A 396 -12.20 -1.49 -6.84
N ALA A 397 -12.88 -1.02 -7.88
CA ALA A 397 -14.03 -1.74 -8.41
C ALA A 397 -13.57 -3.02 -9.13
N LEU A 398 -14.37 -4.09 -9.00
CA LEU A 398 -14.22 -5.33 -9.78
C LEU A 398 -14.34 -5.10 -11.30
N ARG A 399 -14.81 -3.92 -11.72
CA ARG A 399 -14.96 -3.49 -13.11
C ARG A 399 -14.34 -2.12 -13.30
N ALA A 400 -13.39 -1.99 -14.22
CA ALA A 400 -12.99 -0.70 -14.76
C ALA A 400 -13.73 -0.42 -16.07
N ASN A 401 -14.14 0.83 -16.30
CA ASN A 401 -14.83 1.23 -17.51
C ASN A 401 -14.48 2.70 -17.83
N GLU A 402 -13.41 2.94 -18.58
CA GLU A 402 -13.13 4.26 -19.15
C GLU A 402 -12.58 4.12 -20.59
N GLY A 403 -13.38 4.57 -21.56
CA GLY A 403 -13.09 4.49 -23.01
C GLY A 403 -13.91 3.41 -23.74
N SER A 404 -14.12 3.56 -25.05
CA SER A 404 -15.16 2.91 -25.87
C SER A 404 -15.03 1.38 -26.09
N MET A 405 -14.30 0.65 -25.24
CA MET A 405 -14.20 -0.80 -25.33
C MET A 405 -15.12 -1.49 -24.32
N ALA A 406 -16.00 -2.34 -24.83
CA ALA A 406 -16.96 -3.16 -24.09
C ALA A 406 -16.31 -4.37 -23.37
N THR A 407 -15.07 -4.23 -22.87
CA THR A 407 -14.35 -5.32 -22.22
C THR A 407 -14.46 -5.16 -20.70
N ARG A 408 -15.10 -6.12 -20.02
CA ARG A 408 -15.18 -6.16 -18.56
C ARG A 408 -13.83 -6.59 -17.98
N LEU A 409 -12.94 -5.62 -17.77
CA LEU A 409 -11.62 -5.84 -17.18
C LEU A 409 -11.69 -5.84 -15.65
N VAL A 410 -10.98 -6.79 -15.03
CA VAL A 410 -10.87 -6.94 -13.57
C VAL A 410 -9.51 -6.46 -13.12
N HIS A 411 -9.47 -5.55 -12.14
CA HIS A 411 -8.22 -5.04 -11.57
C HIS A 411 -7.53 -6.12 -10.73
N VAL A 412 -6.25 -6.36 -11.02
CA VAL A 412 -5.49 -7.50 -10.47
C VAL A 412 -4.11 -7.11 -9.96
N GLY A 413 -3.66 -5.89 -10.25
CA GLY A 413 -2.32 -5.46 -9.90
C GLY A 413 -2.16 -3.95 -9.90
N HIS A 414 -1.23 -3.46 -9.08
CA HIS A 414 -0.89 -2.05 -8.99
C HIS A 414 0.61 -1.88 -8.72
N ALA A 415 1.23 -0.93 -9.43
CA ALA A 415 2.61 -0.55 -9.22
C ALA A 415 2.70 0.63 -8.25
N THR A 416 3.34 0.43 -7.10
CA THR A 416 3.37 1.43 -6.01
C THR A 416 4.13 2.70 -6.37
N ASP A 417 5.01 2.65 -7.39
CA ASP A 417 5.92 3.73 -7.77
C ASP A 417 5.54 4.47 -9.06
N SER A 418 4.67 3.89 -9.88
CA SER A 418 4.39 4.34 -11.26
C SER A 418 2.89 4.52 -11.57
N ASP A 419 2.04 4.48 -10.53
CA ASP A 419 0.56 4.58 -10.57
C ASP A 419 -0.10 3.73 -11.68
N SER A 420 0.59 2.64 -12.05
CA SER A 420 0.21 1.80 -13.16
C SER A 420 -0.67 0.66 -12.67
N ASN A 421 -1.77 0.44 -13.37
CA ASN A 421 -2.77 -0.54 -12.98
C ASN A 421 -2.79 -1.70 -13.97
N TYR A 422 -2.93 -2.91 -13.43
CA TYR A 422 -2.97 -4.13 -14.21
C TYR A 422 -4.36 -4.74 -14.13
N TYR A 423 -4.83 -5.26 -15.28
CA TYR A 423 -6.15 -5.83 -15.40
C TYR A 423 -6.13 -7.16 -16.14
N LEU A 424 -7.08 -8.05 -15.83
CA LEU A 424 -7.35 -9.27 -16.59
C LEU A 424 -8.70 -9.20 -17.29
N ASP A 425 -8.77 -9.76 -18.49
CA ASP A 425 -10.04 -10.10 -19.14
C ASP A 425 -10.53 -11.52 -18.74
N ARG A 426 -11.69 -11.93 -19.28
CA ARG A 426 -12.29 -13.24 -19.00
C ARG A 426 -11.41 -14.39 -19.49
N GLU A 427 -10.68 -14.15 -20.58
CA GLU A 427 -9.79 -15.09 -21.27
C GLU A 427 -8.42 -15.23 -20.60
N GLY A 428 -8.07 -14.33 -19.68
CA GLY A 428 -6.82 -14.29 -18.94
C GLY A 428 -5.73 -13.39 -19.54
N THR A 429 -6.02 -12.63 -20.60
CA THR A 429 -5.11 -11.61 -21.16
C THR A 429 -4.84 -10.54 -20.12
N LEU A 430 -3.56 -10.21 -19.91
CA LEU A 430 -3.14 -9.15 -18.99
C LEU A 430 -3.05 -7.83 -19.75
N TYR A 431 -3.65 -6.80 -19.17
CA TYR A 431 -3.64 -5.42 -19.64
C TYR A 431 -2.92 -4.54 -18.63
N VAL A 432 -2.35 -3.44 -19.10
CA VAL A 432 -1.83 -2.37 -18.25
C VAL A 432 -2.46 -1.03 -18.65
N ASP A 433 -2.68 -0.19 -17.66
CA ASP A 433 -3.13 1.19 -17.78
C ASP A 433 -2.14 2.12 -17.07
N GLY A 434 -1.62 3.09 -17.80
CA GLY A 434 -0.82 4.19 -17.26
C GLY A 434 -1.71 5.42 -17.16
N ARG A 435 -2.30 5.66 -15.98
CA ARG A 435 -3.29 6.73 -15.74
C ARG A 435 -2.84 8.11 -16.20
N GLU A 436 -1.54 8.38 -16.18
CA GLU A 436 -0.96 9.67 -16.57
C GLU A 436 -1.11 10.01 -18.08
N ILE A 437 -1.36 9.02 -18.94
CA ILE A 437 -1.26 9.17 -20.40
C ILE A 437 -2.64 9.24 -21.09
N GLY A 438 -3.73 8.98 -20.35
CA GLY A 438 -5.10 9.08 -20.88
C GLY A 438 -5.42 8.13 -22.04
N LEU A 439 -4.63 7.06 -22.18
CA LEU A 439 -4.84 6.00 -23.17
C LEU A 439 -5.67 4.86 -22.56
N PRO A 440 -6.47 4.14 -23.37
CA PRO A 440 -7.18 2.97 -22.87
C PRO A 440 -6.19 1.87 -22.46
N PRO A 441 -6.58 0.99 -21.51
CA PRO A 441 -5.75 -0.15 -21.11
C PRO A 441 -5.31 -0.96 -22.33
N SER A 442 -4.00 -1.24 -22.45
CA SER A 442 -3.46 -2.01 -23.58
C SER A 442 -3.01 -3.40 -23.15
N PRO A 443 -3.25 -4.42 -23.99
CA PRO A 443 -2.84 -5.78 -23.66
C PRO A 443 -1.32 -5.90 -23.70
N VAL A 444 -0.75 -6.45 -22.64
CA VAL A 444 0.69 -6.66 -22.48
C VAL A 444 1.07 -8.12 -22.52
N ALA A 445 0.15 -9.05 -22.25
CA ALA A 445 0.42 -10.50 -22.27
C ALA A 445 -0.83 -11.32 -22.57
N ALA A 446 -0.65 -12.46 -23.25
CA ALA A 446 -1.76 -13.37 -23.55
C ALA A 446 -2.23 -14.16 -22.31
N SER A 447 -1.39 -14.27 -21.29
CA SER A 447 -1.78 -14.69 -19.95
C SER A 447 -0.89 -14.01 -18.90
N TRP A 448 -1.37 -13.93 -17.65
CA TRP A 448 -0.56 -13.45 -16.53
C TRP A 448 0.71 -14.29 -16.32
N SER A 449 0.65 -15.61 -16.54
CA SER A 449 1.81 -16.49 -16.39
C SER A 449 2.89 -16.20 -17.43
N ARG A 450 2.52 -15.84 -18.67
CA ARG A 450 3.46 -15.38 -19.70
C ARG A 450 4.13 -14.07 -19.32
N TYR A 451 3.38 -13.15 -18.69
CA TYR A 451 3.95 -11.90 -18.17
C TYR A 451 4.96 -12.17 -17.06
N PHE A 452 4.64 -13.05 -16.11
CA PHE A 452 5.51 -13.41 -14.99
C PHE A 452 6.76 -14.15 -15.49
N GLU A 453 6.60 -15.07 -16.44
CA GLU A 453 7.71 -15.81 -17.05
C GLU A 453 8.77 -14.89 -17.69
N ARG A 454 8.39 -13.69 -18.13
CA ARG A 454 9.34 -12.71 -18.70
C ARG A 454 9.62 -11.51 -17.79
N ALA A 455 9.16 -11.53 -16.54
CA ALA A 455 9.43 -10.45 -15.60
C ALA A 455 10.93 -10.28 -15.31
N PHE A 456 11.70 -11.36 -15.43
CA PHE A 456 13.17 -11.35 -15.31
C PHE A 456 13.87 -10.65 -16.50
N THR A 457 13.22 -10.59 -17.67
CA THR A 457 13.79 -10.13 -18.94
C THR A 457 13.33 -8.73 -19.37
N ALA A 458 12.91 -7.87 -18.44
CA ALA A 458 12.40 -6.54 -18.79
C ALA A 458 13.51 -5.57 -19.28
N GLY A 459 14.50 -6.05 -20.04
CA GLY A 459 15.67 -5.27 -20.45
C GLY A 459 16.55 -4.88 -19.26
N ARG A 460 16.54 -5.68 -18.19
CA ARG A 460 17.21 -5.33 -16.93
C ARG A 460 18.71 -5.54 -17.07
N VAL A 461 19.43 -4.43 -16.96
CA VAL A 461 20.89 -4.42 -16.82
C VAL A 461 21.26 -5.16 -15.54
N SER A 462 22.20 -6.12 -15.64
CA SER A 462 22.76 -6.84 -14.51
C SER A 462 24.29 -6.71 -14.50
N PRO A 463 24.99 -7.04 -13.39
CA PRO A 463 26.45 -7.07 -13.39
C PRO A 463 27.04 -7.97 -14.49
N SER A 464 26.34 -9.06 -14.83
CA SER A 464 26.73 -9.97 -15.92
C SER A 464 26.38 -9.46 -17.33
N ARG A 465 25.43 -8.54 -17.46
CA ARG A 465 24.98 -7.95 -18.74
C ARG A 465 24.80 -6.44 -18.56
N PRO A 466 25.91 -5.68 -18.50
CA PRO A 466 25.88 -4.30 -18.05
C PRO A 466 25.51 -3.29 -19.15
N PHE A 467 25.40 -3.74 -20.41
CA PHE A 467 25.14 -2.87 -21.55
C PHE A 467 23.71 -3.07 -22.05
N SER A 468 22.97 -1.97 -22.26
CA SER A 468 21.61 -2.00 -22.81
C SER A 468 21.44 -1.00 -23.94
N LEU A 469 20.81 -1.45 -25.03
CA LEU A 469 20.37 -0.64 -26.16
C LEU A 469 18.86 -0.78 -26.29
N GLU A 470 18.15 0.33 -26.38
CA GLU A 470 16.71 0.37 -26.54
C GLU A 470 16.34 1.21 -27.77
N THR A 471 15.34 0.74 -28.53
CA THR A 471 14.78 1.45 -29.68
C THR A 471 13.27 1.24 -29.76
N PHE A 472 12.57 2.13 -30.47
CA PHE A 472 11.11 2.07 -30.64
C PHE A 472 10.69 1.50 -32.00
N GLU A 473 11.50 0.57 -32.51
CA GLU A 473 11.31 -0.13 -33.78
C GLU A 473 11.17 -1.64 -33.52
N ARG A 474 10.46 -2.35 -34.40
CA ARG A 474 10.30 -3.82 -34.33
C ARG A 474 11.41 -4.53 -35.08
N VAL A 475 12.52 -4.76 -34.39
CA VAL A 475 13.75 -5.32 -34.97
C VAL A 475 14.27 -6.53 -34.20
N GLY A 476 13.56 -6.97 -33.15
CA GLY A 476 14.00 -8.04 -32.26
C GLY A 476 14.28 -9.35 -32.98
N GLY A 477 13.39 -9.76 -33.90
CA GLY A 477 13.56 -10.98 -34.70
C GLY A 477 14.81 -10.93 -35.60
N ALA A 478 15.03 -9.82 -36.30
CA ALA A 478 16.20 -9.64 -37.17
C ALA A 478 17.51 -9.66 -36.36
N LEU A 479 17.51 -9.05 -35.17
CA LEU A 479 18.65 -9.10 -34.26
C LEU A 479 18.86 -10.53 -33.72
N ALA A 480 17.81 -11.22 -33.32
CA ALA A 480 17.92 -12.59 -32.83
C ALA A 480 18.52 -13.53 -33.88
N ASP A 481 18.10 -13.41 -35.14
CA ASP A 481 18.68 -14.16 -36.27
C ASP A 481 20.15 -13.80 -36.48
N ALA A 482 20.49 -12.51 -36.46
CA ALA A 482 21.86 -12.03 -36.64
C ALA A 482 22.82 -12.46 -35.52
N PHE A 483 22.31 -12.62 -34.29
CA PHE A 483 23.09 -13.07 -33.13
C PHE A 483 22.96 -14.58 -32.86
N HIS A 484 22.13 -15.29 -33.61
CA HIS A 484 21.76 -16.69 -33.35
C HIS A 484 21.28 -16.92 -31.91
N VAL A 485 20.39 -16.04 -31.43
CA VAL A 485 19.80 -16.15 -30.08
C VAL A 485 18.49 -16.92 -30.17
N PRO A 486 18.34 -18.04 -29.45
CA PRO A 486 17.11 -18.82 -29.51
C PRO A 486 15.94 -18.10 -28.83
N VAL A 487 14.74 -18.32 -29.35
CA VAL A 487 13.50 -17.82 -28.75
C VAL A 487 13.23 -18.52 -27.41
N LEU A 488 12.87 -17.73 -26.39
CA LEU A 488 12.33 -18.25 -25.14
C LEU A 488 10.84 -18.52 -25.33
N GLY A 489 10.52 -19.77 -25.68
CA GLY A 489 9.14 -20.21 -25.95
C GLY A 489 8.15 -19.86 -24.84
N PRO A 490 8.43 -20.17 -23.55
CA PRO A 490 7.54 -19.84 -22.43
C PRO A 490 7.33 -18.33 -22.20
N GLY A 491 8.30 -17.47 -22.50
CA GLY A 491 8.18 -16.02 -22.33
C GLY A 491 7.55 -15.28 -23.52
N THR A 492 7.40 -15.94 -24.66
CA THR A 492 6.96 -15.32 -25.93
C THR A 492 5.48 -15.54 -26.21
N ASP A 493 4.77 -14.49 -26.60
CA ASP A 493 3.39 -14.50 -27.07
C ASP A 493 3.15 -13.43 -28.17
N ARG A 494 1.89 -13.14 -28.50
CA ARG A 494 1.52 -12.15 -29.53
C ARG A 494 1.78 -10.69 -29.14
N TYR A 495 2.08 -10.40 -27.88
CA TYR A 495 2.29 -9.04 -27.35
C TYR A 495 3.76 -8.76 -27.04
N ALA A 496 4.55 -9.79 -26.74
CA ALA A 496 5.98 -9.67 -26.55
C ALA A 496 6.73 -10.93 -26.97
N SER A 497 7.96 -10.75 -27.45
CA SER A 497 8.88 -11.82 -27.82
C SER A 497 10.19 -11.67 -27.06
N VAL A 498 10.73 -12.81 -26.63
CA VAL A 498 11.95 -12.87 -25.84
C VAL A 498 12.91 -13.85 -26.49
N TRP A 499 14.14 -13.43 -26.74
CA TRP A 499 15.23 -14.30 -27.16
C TRP A 499 16.34 -14.21 -26.12
N LEU A 500 16.84 -15.36 -25.70
CA LEU A 500 17.80 -15.43 -24.61
C LEU A 500 18.90 -16.45 -24.87
N ARG A 501 20.14 -16.00 -24.71
CA ARG A 501 21.32 -16.81 -24.46
C ARG A 501 22.08 -16.20 -23.28
N GLU A 502 23.04 -16.93 -22.71
CA GLU A 502 23.75 -16.54 -21.48
C GLU A 502 24.27 -15.09 -21.50
N GLU A 503 24.83 -14.65 -22.62
CA GLU A 503 25.49 -13.34 -22.75
C GLU A 503 24.61 -12.25 -23.39
N ILE A 504 23.49 -12.60 -24.03
CA ILE A 504 22.64 -11.67 -24.79
C ILE A 504 21.16 -11.98 -24.56
N GLU A 505 20.41 -10.93 -24.24
CA GLU A 505 18.96 -10.93 -24.17
C GLU A 505 18.38 -9.91 -25.15
N ILE A 506 17.34 -10.32 -25.87
CA ILE A 506 16.58 -9.45 -26.76
C ILE A 506 15.12 -9.55 -26.34
N TYR A 507 14.53 -8.41 -26.00
CA TYR A 507 13.14 -8.27 -25.61
C TYR A 507 12.45 -7.34 -26.62
N GLU A 508 11.43 -7.83 -27.32
CA GLU A 508 10.59 -6.99 -28.18
C GLU A 508 9.16 -6.99 -27.64
N GLN A 509 8.63 -5.80 -27.36
CA GLN A 509 7.23 -5.58 -26.99
C GLN A 509 6.52 -4.86 -28.13
N VAL A 510 5.33 -5.33 -28.48
CA VAL A 510 4.55 -4.80 -29.62
C VAL A 510 4.02 -3.39 -29.33
N SER A 511 3.75 -3.07 -28.07
CA SER A 511 3.23 -1.78 -27.63
C SER A 511 3.71 -1.48 -26.20
N ASP A 512 4.51 -0.43 -26.03
CA ASP A 512 4.97 0.08 -24.73
C ASP A 512 4.13 1.29 -24.32
N LEU A 513 3.45 1.19 -23.17
CA LEU A 513 2.63 2.26 -22.61
C LEU A 513 3.40 3.21 -21.69
N PHE A 514 4.57 2.82 -21.17
CA PHE A 514 5.30 3.58 -20.16
C PHE A 514 6.19 4.66 -20.78
N TYR A 515 6.86 4.35 -21.89
CA TYR A 515 7.92 5.20 -22.44
C TYR A 515 7.57 5.87 -23.76
N ALA A 516 6.67 5.27 -24.55
CA ALA A 516 6.43 5.74 -25.92
C ALA A 516 4.98 5.60 -26.40
N ALA A 517 4.00 5.67 -25.49
CA ALA A 517 2.58 5.85 -25.77
C ALA A 517 2.04 4.95 -26.90
N GLY A 518 2.24 3.63 -26.78
CA GLY A 518 1.73 2.64 -27.73
C GLY A 518 2.65 2.30 -28.91
N ARG A 519 3.85 2.88 -28.97
CA ARG A 519 4.88 2.45 -29.93
C ARG A 519 5.47 1.09 -29.55
N PRO A 520 5.97 0.30 -30.51
CA PRO A 520 6.74 -0.89 -30.20
C PRO A 520 8.05 -0.51 -29.50
N ARG A 521 8.64 -1.47 -28.80
CA ARG A 521 9.92 -1.30 -28.11
C ARG A 521 10.75 -2.56 -28.26
N THR A 522 11.99 -2.41 -28.69
CA THR A 522 13.01 -3.47 -28.69
C THR A 522 14.14 -3.07 -27.76
N VAL A 523 14.48 -3.95 -26.81
CA VAL A 523 15.60 -3.80 -25.89
C VAL A 523 16.57 -4.95 -26.10
N VAL A 524 17.86 -4.64 -26.21
CA VAL A 524 18.96 -5.60 -26.25
C VAL A 524 19.85 -5.37 -25.05
N VAL A 525 20.07 -6.40 -24.25
CA VAL A 525 21.01 -6.38 -23.12
C VAL A 525 22.13 -7.37 -23.38
N THR A 526 23.38 -6.95 -23.17
CA THR A 526 24.55 -7.78 -23.47
C THR A 526 25.67 -7.63 -22.43
N ALA A 527 26.45 -8.70 -22.28
CA ALA A 527 27.70 -8.74 -21.51
C ALA A 527 28.82 -7.89 -22.13
N GLN A 528 28.83 -7.72 -23.47
CA GLN A 528 29.97 -7.18 -24.20
C GLN A 528 29.61 -5.91 -24.98
N LEU A 529 30.49 -4.90 -24.92
CA LEU A 529 30.31 -3.66 -25.68
C LEU A 529 30.33 -3.88 -27.20
N ALA A 530 31.11 -4.87 -27.69
CA ALA A 530 31.17 -5.20 -29.11
C ALA A 530 29.81 -5.70 -29.65
N ASP A 531 29.10 -6.51 -28.87
CA ASP A 531 27.76 -6.99 -29.24
C ASP A 531 26.73 -5.86 -29.21
N LEU A 532 26.87 -4.90 -28.29
CA LEU A 532 26.01 -3.70 -28.28
C LEU A 532 26.17 -2.88 -29.57
N VAL A 533 27.41 -2.70 -30.03
CA VAL A 533 27.71 -2.01 -31.30
C VAL A 533 27.20 -2.79 -32.50
N ARG A 534 27.33 -4.13 -32.48
CA ARG A 534 26.76 -4.99 -33.52
C ARG A 534 25.25 -4.89 -33.55
N ALA A 535 24.59 -4.82 -32.39
CA ALA A 535 23.14 -4.64 -32.29
C ALA A 535 22.73 -3.28 -32.85
N LEU A 536 23.44 -2.21 -32.49
CA LEU A 536 23.22 -0.86 -33.03
C LEU A 536 23.29 -0.83 -34.56
N ARG A 537 24.29 -1.49 -35.15
CA ARG A 537 24.41 -1.62 -36.62
C ARG A 537 23.23 -2.40 -37.19
N GLY A 538 22.90 -3.57 -36.61
CA GLY A 538 21.76 -4.37 -37.07
C GLY A 538 20.43 -3.62 -37.02
N VAL A 539 20.22 -2.77 -36.00
CA VAL A 539 19.04 -1.91 -35.92
C VAL A 539 19.07 -0.87 -37.04
N LEU A 540 20.19 -0.18 -37.25
CA LEU A 540 20.30 0.85 -38.30
C LEU A 540 20.18 0.27 -39.71
N ASP A 541 20.67 -0.95 -39.94
CA ASP A 541 20.53 -1.65 -41.21
C ASP A 541 19.06 -2.02 -41.47
N ALA A 542 18.33 -2.44 -40.43
CA ALA A 542 16.90 -2.77 -40.51
C ALA A 542 15.99 -1.53 -40.53
N ALA A 543 16.37 -0.47 -39.82
CA ALA A 543 15.62 0.75 -39.61
C ALA A 543 16.57 1.98 -39.55
N PRO A 544 16.97 2.55 -40.70
CA PRO A 544 17.97 3.63 -40.78
C PRO A 544 17.62 4.92 -40.03
N GLY A 545 16.33 5.13 -39.73
CA GLY A 545 15.83 6.29 -38.97
C GLY A 545 15.62 6.05 -37.47
N ALA A 546 15.99 4.87 -36.96
CA ALA A 546 15.78 4.50 -35.57
C ALA A 546 16.51 5.46 -34.61
N THR A 547 15.85 5.76 -33.49
CA THR A 547 16.44 6.48 -32.35
C THR A 547 16.70 5.52 -31.20
N PHE A 548 17.68 5.84 -30.35
CA PHE A 548 18.18 4.92 -29.35
C PHE A 548 18.24 5.50 -27.94
N SER A 549 17.89 4.69 -26.94
CA SER A 549 18.28 4.91 -25.55
C SER A 549 19.39 3.92 -25.17
N LEU A 550 20.38 4.38 -24.42
CA LEU A 550 21.59 3.62 -24.10
C LEU A 550 21.87 3.65 -22.60
N ARG A 551 22.17 2.49 -22.01
CA ARG A 551 22.72 2.39 -20.65
C ARG A 551 24.05 1.66 -20.67
N THR A 552 25.06 2.26 -20.03
CA THR A 552 26.41 1.72 -19.87
C THR A 552 26.90 1.91 -18.43
N PRO A 553 27.74 1.01 -17.89
CA PRO A 553 28.17 1.06 -16.48
C PRO A 553 29.14 2.21 -16.15
N ARG A 554 29.71 2.89 -17.15
CA ARG A 554 30.50 4.12 -16.97
C ARG A 554 29.88 5.27 -17.77
N PRO A 555 29.93 6.52 -17.27
CA PRO A 555 29.59 7.69 -18.06
C PRO A 555 30.47 7.71 -19.31
N ILE A 556 29.84 7.86 -20.47
CA ILE A 556 30.56 7.96 -21.76
C ILE A 556 31.28 9.31 -21.88
N GLU A 557 30.88 10.30 -21.07
CA GLU A 557 31.24 11.72 -21.20
C GLU A 557 32.65 12.08 -20.68
N ASP A 558 33.32 11.22 -19.88
CA ASP A 558 34.61 11.55 -19.23
C ASP A 558 35.86 11.28 -20.08
N ARG A 559 35.72 10.94 -21.38
CA ARG A 559 36.86 10.63 -22.26
C ARG A 559 37.04 11.70 -23.35
N PRO A 560 38.30 12.13 -23.63
CA PRO A 560 38.57 13.05 -24.73
C PRO A 560 38.08 12.44 -26.05
N MET A 561 37.38 13.25 -26.85
CA MET A 561 36.85 12.82 -28.14
C MET A 561 38.01 12.36 -29.05
N PRO A 562 37.94 11.14 -29.65
CA PRO A 562 38.94 10.68 -30.59
C PRO A 562 39.06 11.61 -31.81
N SER A 563 40.28 11.77 -32.33
CA SER A 563 40.57 12.60 -33.51
C SER A 563 40.26 11.90 -34.84
N GLU A 564 40.12 10.57 -34.82
CA GLU A 564 39.71 9.78 -35.98
C GLU A 564 38.21 10.00 -36.30
N PRO A 565 37.76 9.83 -37.55
CA PRO A 565 36.34 9.88 -37.87
C PRO A 565 35.60 8.69 -37.21
N PRO A 566 34.35 8.88 -36.74
CA PRO A 566 33.58 7.80 -36.16
C PRO A 566 33.25 6.73 -37.21
N ALA A 567 33.32 5.47 -36.81
CA ALA A 567 32.92 4.33 -37.63
C ALA A 567 31.39 4.21 -37.76
N LEU A 568 30.63 4.84 -36.86
CA LEU A 568 29.18 4.87 -36.87
C LEU A 568 28.66 6.08 -36.09
N CYS A 569 27.58 6.69 -36.58
CA CYS A 569 26.82 7.72 -35.89
C CYS A 569 25.35 7.29 -35.79
N ALA A 570 24.72 7.50 -34.64
CA ALA A 570 23.33 7.15 -34.41
C ALA A 570 22.62 8.23 -33.55
N PRO A 571 21.38 8.63 -33.89
CA PRO A 571 20.66 9.61 -33.10
C PRO A 571 20.17 9.02 -31.77
N LEU A 572 20.40 9.73 -30.66
CA LEU A 572 19.89 9.33 -29.36
C LEU A 572 18.47 9.87 -29.13
N HIS A 573 17.66 9.05 -28.46
CA HIS A 573 16.41 9.43 -27.86
C HIS A 573 16.71 10.12 -26.53
N ASP A 574 16.74 11.46 -26.53
CA ASP A 574 16.87 12.22 -25.30
C ASP A 574 15.49 12.37 -24.64
N ASP A 575 15.44 11.97 -23.37
CA ASP A 575 14.28 12.11 -22.49
C ASP A 575 13.74 13.54 -22.57
N ALA A 576 12.41 13.69 -22.61
CA ALA A 576 11.64 14.84 -23.13
C ALA A 576 11.96 16.25 -22.55
N ARG A 577 12.92 16.34 -21.63
CA ARG A 577 13.36 17.54 -20.92
C ARG A 577 14.56 18.27 -21.55
N ARG A 578 15.30 17.68 -22.52
CA ARG A 578 16.45 18.34 -23.18
C ARG A 578 16.18 18.59 -24.67
N ARG A 579 16.27 19.85 -25.09
CA ARG A 579 15.98 20.32 -26.48
C ARG A 579 17.10 20.05 -27.49
N SER A 580 18.24 19.48 -27.09
CA SER A 580 19.35 19.16 -27.99
C SER A 580 19.30 17.69 -28.39
N ARG A 581 19.19 17.39 -29.71
CA ARG A 581 19.34 16.02 -30.23
C ARG A 581 20.79 15.59 -30.08
N ARG A 582 21.14 14.73 -29.12
CA ARG A 582 22.49 14.17 -29.03
C ARG A 582 22.70 13.01 -30.00
N GLU A 583 23.95 12.75 -30.35
CA GLU A 583 24.36 11.69 -31.27
C GLU A 583 25.34 10.75 -30.55
N LEU A 584 25.09 9.45 -30.66
CA LEU A 584 26.01 8.39 -30.29
C LEU A 584 27.01 8.17 -31.42
N ARG A 585 28.30 8.18 -31.09
CA ARG A 585 29.41 7.91 -32.02
C ARG A 585 30.18 6.69 -31.56
N VAL A 586 30.49 5.81 -32.51
CA VAL A 586 31.31 4.62 -32.28
C VAL A 586 32.66 4.82 -32.96
N TYR A 587 33.74 4.62 -32.21
CA TYR A 587 35.12 4.68 -32.67
C TYR A 587 35.81 3.32 -32.52
N GLY A 588 36.98 3.15 -33.15
CA GLY A 588 37.75 1.91 -33.10
C GLY A 588 37.25 0.76 -34.01
N ARG A 589 37.90 -0.41 -33.88
CA ARG A 589 37.67 -1.61 -34.72
C ARG A 589 36.62 -2.55 -34.10
N PRO A 590 35.97 -3.43 -34.87
CA PRO A 590 34.89 -4.33 -34.41
C PRO A 590 35.16 -5.23 -33.19
N GLY A 591 36.41 -5.39 -32.74
CA GLY A 591 36.76 -6.15 -31.52
C GLY A 591 37.18 -5.30 -30.32
N ALA A 592 37.32 -3.98 -30.48
CA ALA A 592 37.65 -3.05 -29.40
C ALA A 592 37.00 -1.68 -29.65
N PRO A 593 35.66 -1.61 -29.75
CA PRO A 593 35.00 -0.35 -29.98
C PRO A 593 35.00 0.54 -28.75
N SER A 594 34.92 1.85 -28.96
CA SER A 594 34.64 2.83 -27.91
C SER A 594 33.43 3.67 -28.30
N LEU A 595 32.63 4.06 -27.30
CA LEU A 595 31.45 4.90 -27.48
C LEU A 595 31.76 6.33 -27.04
N TRP A 596 31.11 7.29 -27.70
CA TRP A 596 31.14 8.70 -27.35
C TRP A 596 29.76 9.32 -27.59
N ILE A 597 29.33 10.26 -26.74
CA ILE A 597 28.06 10.98 -26.88
C ILE A 597 28.35 12.47 -26.94
N GLY A 598 27.78 13.17 -27.91
CA GLY A 598 27.82 14.63 -27.92
C GLY A 598 26.85 15.25 -28.91
N ASP A 599 26.95 16.56 -29.08
CA ASP A 599 26.10 17.29 -30.00
C ASP A 599 26.37 16.88 -31.46
N PRO A 600 25.37 16.91 -32.36
CA PRO A 600 25.56 16.61 -33.77
C PRO A 600 26.61 17.58 -34.31
N VAL A 601 27.62 17.07 -35.01
CA VAL A 601 28.53 17.98 -35.73
C VAL A 601 27.71 18.66 -36.81
N ARG A 602 27.39 19.95 -36.62
CA ARG A 602 26.88 20.77 -37.72
C ARG A 602 27.97 20.77 -38.78
N GLY A 603 27.67 20.17 -39.93
CA GLY A 603 28.60 20.05 -41.04
C GLY A 603 29.23 21.40 -41.39
N ARG A 604 30.53 21.35 -41.69
CA ARG A 604 31.19 22.33 -42.55
C ARG A 604 30.90 22.00 -44.00
#